data_AF-A0A7S1QHJ7-F1
#
_entry.id   AF-A0A7S1QHJ7-F1
#
_cell.length_a   1.000
_cell.length_b   1.000
_cell.length_c   1.000
_cell.angle_alpha   90.00
_cell.angle_beta   90.00
_cell.angle_gamma   90.00
#
_symmetry.space_group_name_H-M   'P 1'
#
loop_
_entity.id
_entity.type
_entity.pdbx_description
1 polymer ?
#
loop_
_entity_poly.entity_id
_entity_poly.type
_entity_poly.pdbx_seq_one_letter_code
_entity_poly.pdbx_strand_id
1 'polypeptide(L)'
;ADAPCPRMCKSNIPMPCVPEEAIVASARLAGAEGYRVRYNTKELEALQAKLRAETGLPALSKNDIVTASLWLCHERAVIATGGEGDSPTTRIVPVNCRGGRYKPWGADSAAVPTTYFGNGVAGAVVEAESSAALAKMTLGEAAAIVHHGVRELANDSTLFQRIFAWEARRGIDGTRTRG
;
A
#
# COMPACT_ATOMS: atom_id res chain seq x y z
N ALA A 1 -11.26 32.92 19.79
CA ALA A 1 -11.14 32.10 21.02
C ALA A 1 -10.96 30.68 20.54
N ASP A 2 -9.69 30.30 20.40
CA ASP A 2 -9.31 29.06 19.74
C ASP A 2 -9.55 27.89 20.69
N ALA A 3 -10.42 26.97 20.28
CA ALA A 3 -10.67 25.77 21.05
C ALA A 3 -9.40 24.87 21.01
N PRO A 4 -8.97 24.30 22.14
CA PRO A 4 -7.80 23.44 22.18
C PRO A 4 -8.05 22.14 21.41
N CYS A 5 -7.12 21.82 20.51
CA CYS A 5 -7.01 20.55 19.78
C CYS A 5 -7.10 19.36 20.76
N PRO A 6 -8.08 18.44 20.62
CA PRO A 6 -8.14 17.25 21.44
C PRO A 6 -7.03 16.30 20.99
N ARG A 7 -5.94 16.28 21.76
CA ARG A 7 -4.89 15.24 21.73
C ARG A 7 -5.52 13.85 21.91
N MET A 8 -5.94 13.20 20.84
CA MET A 8 -6.23 11.76 20.84
C MET A 8 -5.57 11.06 19.65
N CYS A 9 -4.24 11.04 19.70
CA CYS A 9 -3.46 9.92 19.21
C CYS A 9 -2.37 9.66 20.25
N LYS A 10 -2.63 8.75 21.19
CA LYS A 10 -1.60 8.18 22.09
C LYS A 10 -0.68 7.22 21.31
N SER A 11 -0.17 7.66 20.17
CA SER A 11 0.90 7.02 19.43
C SER A 11 2.18 7.77 19.81
N ASN A 12 3.18 7.05 20.35
CA ASN A 12 4.50 7.61 20.68
C ASN A 12 5.32 8.01 19.43
N ILE A 13 4.71 8.02 18.25
CA ILE A 13 5.28 8.52 17.01
C ILE A 13 4.39 9.65 16.49
N PRO A 14 4.90 10.89 16.36
CA PRO A 14 4.19 11.91 15.62
C PRO A 14 4.12 11.45 14.17
N MET A 15 2.95 10.96 13.75
CA MET A 15 2.59 10.92 12.34
C MET A 15 2.73 12.35 11.80
N PRO A 16 3.20 12.58 10.56
CA PRO A 16 3.03 13.88 9.93
C PRO A 16 1.54 14.19 10.03
N CYS A 17 1.22 15.16 10.88
CA CYS A 17 -0.12 15.54 11.24
C CYS A 17 -0.82 15.93 9.95
N VAL A 18 -1.63 15.03 9.40
CA VAL A 18 -2.69 15.45 8.49
C VAL A 18 -3.57 16.32 9.38
N PRO A 19 -3.64 17.64 9.14
CA PRO A 19 -4.46 18.51 9.96
C PRO A 19 -5.88 17.95 10.00
N GLU A 20 -6.57 18.03 11.13
CA GLU A 20 -7.96 17.58 11.25
C GLU A 20 -8.84 18.22 10.16
N GLU A 21 -8.50 19.44 9.76
CA GLU A 21 -9.08 20.16 8.62
C GLU A 21 -8.92 19.41 7.28
N ALA A 22 -7.77 18.77 7.03
CA ALA A 22 -7.54 17.96 5.84
C ALA A 22 -8.24 16.59 5.90
N ILE A 23 -8.43 16.04 7.10
CA ILE A 23 -9.21 14.81 7.36
C ILE A 23 -10.71 15.07 7.12
N VAL A 24 -11.22 16.21 7.58
CA VAL A 24 -12.61 16.64 7.39
C VAL A 24 -12.88 17.13 5.97
N ALA A 25 -11.88 17.74 5.29
CA ALA A 25 -12.00 18.14 3.90
C ALA A 25 -12.12 16.94 2.94
N SER A 26 -11.42 15.82 3.22
CA SER A 26 -11.54 14.59 2.43
C SER A 26 -12.94 13.96 2.45
N ALA A 27 -13.75 14.20 3.48
CA ALA A 27 -15.09 13.64 3.60
C ALA A 27 -16.20 14.51 2.97
N ARG A 28 -15.91 15.77 2.64
CA ARG A 28 -16.89 16.71 2.09
C ARG A 28 -16.92 16.80 0.56
N LEU A 29 -15.97 16.20 -0.13
CA LEU A 29 -15.78 16.44 -1.57
C LEU A 29 -15.90 15.15 -2.40
N ALA A 30 -17.15 14.74 -2.61
CA ALA A 30 -17.53 14.10 -3.87
C ALA A 30 -17.36 15.13 -5.02
N GLY A 31 -16.11 15.43 -5.38
CA GLY A 31 -15.80 16.48 -6.37
C GLY A 31 -14.40 17.07 -6.25
N ALA A 32 -13.41 16.35 -6.78
CA ALA A 32 -12.27 16.92 -7.52
C ALA A 32 -11.31 17.96 -6.87
N GLU A 33 -10.89 17.81 -5.61
CA GLU A 33 -9.62 18.45 -5.17
C GLU A 33 -8.57 17.39 -4.80
N GLY A 34 -7.53 17.29 -5.62
CA GLY A 34 -6.39 16.41 -5.36
C GLY A 34 -5.48 17.01 -4.30
N TYR A 35 -5.42 16.39 -3.12
CA TYR A 35 -4.47 16.79 -2.08
C TYR A 35 -3.07 16.23 -2.34
N ARG A 36 -2.04 17.07 -2.17
CA ARG A 36 -0.64 16.66 -2.25
C ARG A 36 -0.02 16.59 -0.87
N VAL A 37 0.20 15.37 -0.38
CA VAL A 37 0.99 15.11 0.83
C VAL A 37 2.48 15.05 0.46
N ARG A 38 3.33 15.79 1.18
CA ARG A 38 4.79 15.75 0.99
C ARG A 38 5.44 15.09 2.21
N TYR A 39 6.31 14.12 1.94
CA TYR A 39 7.13 13.48 2.95
C TYR A 39 8.56 13.99 2.84
N ASN A 40 9.09 14.54 3.93
CA ASN A 40 10.50 14.92 3.99
C ASN A 40 11.36 13.65 4.00
N THR A 41 12.39 13.61 3.16
CA THR A 41 13.29 12.45 3.06
C THR A 41 13.98 12.12 4.39
N LYS A 42 14.41 13.14 5.14
CA LYS A 42 15.06 12.95 6.45
C LYS A 42 14.10 12.37 7.49
N GLU A 43 12.85 12.83 7.47
CA GLU A 43 11.81 12.34 8.38
C GLU A 43 11.43 10.89 8.06
N LEU A 44 11.31 10.54 6.77
CA LEU A 44 11.08 9.17 6.35
C LEU A 44 12.20 8.23 6.76
N GLU A 45 13.46 8.67 6.68
CA GLU A 45 14.62 7.87 7.11
C GLU A 45 14.64 7.67 8.63
N ALA A 46 14.39 8.73 9.40
CA ALA A 46 14.26 8.63 10.85
C ALA A 46 13.10 7.69 11.25
N LEU A 47 11.97 7.79 10.54
CA LEU A 47 10.80 6.96 10.76
C LEU A 47 11.08 5.49 10.42
N GLN A 48 11.78 5.21 9.31
CA GLN A 48 12.20 3.87 8.93
C GLN A 48 13.10 3.23 10.00
N ALA A 49 14.05 3.98 10.56
CA ALA A 49 14.92 3.51 11.64
C ALA A 49 14.12 3.18 12.92
N LYS A 50 13.17 4.04 13.28
CA LYS A 50 12.31 3.83 14.45
C LYS A 50 11.41 2.61 14.30
N LEU A 51 10.73 2.48 13.16
CA LEU A 51 9.83 1.36 12.91
C LEU A 51 10.57 0.02 12.86
N ARG A 52 11.83 0.01 12.40
CA ARG A 52 12.68 -1.18 12.46
C ARG A 52 12.94 -1.62 13.90
N ALA A 53 13.17 -0.67 14.81
CA ALA A 53 13.37 -0.97 16.22
C ALA A 53 12.08 -1.48 16.90
N GLU A 54 10.91 -0.99 16.49
CA GLU A 54 9.61 -1.37 17.06
C GLU A 54 9.09 -2.73 16.55
N THR A 55 9.26 -3.01 15.25
CA THR A 55 8.64 -4.19 14.61
C THR A 55 9.55 -5.41 14.56
N GLY A 56 10.87 -5.23 14.72
CA GLY A 56 11.86 -6.30 14.53
C GLY A 56 11.97 -6.83 13.09
N LEU A 57 11.23 -6.23 12.14
CA LEU A 57 11.22 -6.66 10.75
C LEU A 57 12.50 -6.25 10.02
N PRO A 58 12.87 -6.96 8.93
CA PRO A 58 13.84 -6.44 7.96
C PRO A 58 13.40 -5.05 7.49
N ALA A 59 14.36 -4.23 7.07
CA ALA A 59 14.14 -2.81 6.82
C ALA A 59 12.92 -2.55 5.90
N LEU A 60 11.84 -2.06 6.50
CA LEU A 60 10.64 -1.59 5.78
C LEU A 60 11.04 -0.58 4.72
N SER A 61 10.46 -0.68 3.52
CA SER A 61 10.76 0.26 2.45
C SER A 61 10.10 1.62 2.72
N LYS A 62 10.64 2.71 2.15
CA LYS A 62 9.96 4.02 2.18
C LYS A 62 8.54 3.94 1.60
N ASN A 63 8.32 3.07 0.60
CA ASN A 63 7.02 2.85 0.01
C ASN A 63 6.05 2.13 0.96
N ASP A 64 6.53 1.17 1.76
CA ASP A 64 5.72 0.44 2.75
C ASP A 64 5.18 1.44 3.79
N ILE A 65 6.06 2.32 4.27
CA ILE A 65 5.75 3.34 5.27
C ILE A 65 4.76 4.38 4.72
N VAL A 66 5.02 4.92 3.53
CA VAL A 66 4.13 5.91 2.90
C VAL A 66 2.75 5.30 2.63
N THR A 67 2.70 4.10 2.04
CA THR A 67 1.45 3.40 1.75
C THR A 67 0.63 3.14 3.01
N ALA A 68 1.26 2.60 4.06
CA ALA A 68 0.60 2.33 5.33
C ALA A 68 0.12 3.62 6.00
N SER A 69 0.91 4.69 5.97
CA SER A 69 0.52 5.97 6.55
C SER A 69 -0.71 6.57 5.86
N LEU A 70 -0.77 6.52 4.52
CA LEU A 70 -1.92 7.01 3.76
C LEU A 70 -3.17 6.16 4.01
N TRP A 71 -3.00 4.84 4.09
CA TRP A 71 -4.10 3.92 4.38
C TRP A 71 -4.67 4.16 5.78
N LEU A 72 -3.82 4.25 6.81
CA LEU A 72 -4.21 4.60 8.17
C LEU A 72 -4.92 5.96 8.24
N CYS A 73 -4.39 6.98 7.59
CA CYS A 73 -5.01 8.31 7.55
C CYS A 73 -6.38 8.26 6.89
N HIS A 74 -6.53 7.51 5.79
CA HIS A 74 -7.80 7.34 5.10
C HIS A 74 -8.83 6.65 6.00
N GLU A 75 -8.51 5.49 6.58
CA GLU A 75 -9.47 4.77 7.42
C GLU A 75 -9.85 5.57 8.67
N ARG A 76 -8.89 6.25 9.29
CA ARG A 76 -9.18 7.16 10.43
C ARG A 76 -10.12 8.29 10.02
N ALA A 77 -9.97 8.83 8.81
CA ALA A 77 -10.88 9.85 8.30
C ALA A 77 -12.30 9.30 8.10
N VAL A 78 -12.43 8.13 7.48
CA VAL A 78 -13.72 7.45 7.26
C VAL A 78 -14.45 7.23 8.59
N ILE A 79 -13.76 6.69 9.60
CA ILE A 79 -14.32 6.48 10.94
C ILE A 79 -14.73 7.81 11.59
N ALA A 80 -13.88 8.85 11.50
CA ALA A 80 -14.16 10.16 12.09
C ALA A 80 -15.40 10.83 11.49
N THR A 81 -15.74 10.52 10.23
CA THR A 81 -16.91 11.07 9.55
C THR A 81 -18.16 10.19 9.63
N GLY A 82 -18.14 9.16 10.47
CA GLY A 82 -19.28 8.26 10.70
C GLY A 82 -19.45 7.17 9.64
N GLY A 83 -18.41 6.85 8.87
CA GLY A 83 -18.41 5.72 7.95
C GLY A 83 -18.48 4.37 8.68
N GLU A 84 -18.93 3.34 7.95
CA GLU A 84 -19.05 1.98 8.50
C GLU A 84 -17.66 1.37 8.77
N GLY A 85 -17.36 1.17 10.05
CA GLY A 85 -16.04 0.70 10.48
C GLY A 85 -15.85 -0.80 10.46
N ASP A 86 -16.92 -1.57 10.31
CA ASP A 86 -16.90 -3.05 10.38
C ASP A 86 -16.66 -3.70 9.02
N SER A 87 -16.64 -2.91 7.94
CA SER A 87 -16.34 -3.41 6.60
C SER A 87 -14.84 -3.71 6.44
N PRO A 88 -14.47 -4.82 5.78
CA PRO A 88 -13.10 -5.08 5.35
C PRO A 88 -12.55 -3.94 4.49
N THR A 89 -11.28 -3.62 4.69
CA THR A 89 -10.58 -2.62 3.87
C THR A 89 -9.40 -3.25 3.15
N THR A 90 -9.19 -2.82 1.91
CA THR A 90 -8.18 -3.38 1.01
C THR A 90 -7.37 -2.25 0.41
N ARG A 91 -6.06 -2.46 0.33
CA ARG A 91 -5.13 -1.61 -0.41
C ARG A 91 -4.42 -2.40 -1.50
N ILE A 92 -4.48 -1.88 -2.72
CA ILE A 92 -3.75 -2.45 -3.86
C ILE A 92 -2.44 -1.68 -4.01
N VAL A 93 -1.32 -2.39 -3.95
CA VAL A 93 0.04 -1.82 -4.08
C VAL A 93 0.68 -2.33 -5.36
N PRO A 94 1.06 -1.45 -6.32
CA PRO A 94 1.72 -1.89 -7.53
C PRO A 94 3.15 -2.37 -7.24
N VAL A 95 3.49 -3.54 -7.77
CA VAL A 95 4.81 -4.17 -7.66
C VAL A 95 5.42 -4.29 -9.04
N ASN A 96 6.65 -3.80 -9.20
CA ASN A 96 7.40 -3.96 -10.45
C ASN A 96 7.87 -5.41 -10.60
N CYS A 97 7.49 -6.04 -11.69
CA CYS A 97 7.83 -7.42 -12.00
C CYS A 97 9.01 -7.56 -12.98
N ARG A 98 9.57 -6.45 -13.46
CA ARG A 98 10.76 -6.45 -14.32
C ARG A 98 12.04 -6.67 -13.50
N GLY A 99 13.07 -7.24 -14.14
CA GLY A 99 14.41 -7.43 -13.57
C GLY A 99 14.48 -8.38 -12.37
N GLY A 100 13.38 -9.06 -12.05
CA GLY A 100 13.24 -9.88 -10.85
C GLY A 100 13.24 -11.38 -11.11
N ARG A 101 12.72 -12.13 -10.13
CA ARG A 101 12.54 -13.59 -10.17
C ARG A 101 11.35 -14.04 -11.04
N TYR A 102 10.59 -13.09 -11.58
CA TYR A 102 9.40 -13.37 -12.36
C TYR A 102 9.76 -13.91 -13.73
N LYS A 103 9.28 -15.13 -13.98
CA LYS A 103 9.48 -15.83 -15.24
C LYS A 103 8.12 -16.12 -15.87
N PRO A 104 7.60 -15.17 -16.68
CA PRO A 104 6.23 -15.20 -17.19
C PRO A 104 5.92 -16.44 -18.02
N TRP A 105 6.92 -17.04 -18.65
CA TRP A 105 6.77 -18.15 -19.59
C TRP A 105 7.24 -19.50 -19.03
N GLY A 106 7.45 -19.62 -17.73
CA GLY A 106 7.89 -20.88 -17.09
C GLY A 106 9.22 -20.74 -16.34
N ALA A 107 9.57 -21.74 -15.52
CA ALA A 107 10.80 -21.75 -14.71
C ALA A 107 12.09 -21.59 -15.54
N ASP A 108 12.06 -21.98 -16.82
CA ASP A 108 13.20 -21.90 -17.73
C ASP A 108 13.24 -20.62 -18.56
N SER A 109 12.19 -19.77 -18.49
CA SER A 109 12.17 -18.53 -19.27
C SER A 109 13.15 -17.50 -18.70
N ALA A 110 13.63 -16.62 -19.58
CA ALA A 110 14.30 -15.40 -19.12
C ALA A 110 13.34 -14.55 -18.27
N ALA A 111 13.91 -13.84 -17.30
CA ALA A 111 13.17 -12.80 -16.58
C ALA A 111 12.84 -11.65 -17.54
N VAL A 112 11.75 -10.93 -17.26
CA VAL A 112 11.41 -9.72 -18.02
C VAL A 112 12.53 -8.68 -17.81
N PRO A 113 13.18 -8.16 -18.86
CA PRO A 113 14.27 -7.21 -18.70
C PRO A 113 13.77 -5.88 -18.13
N THR A 114 14.61 -5.17 -17.39
CA THR A 114 14.31 -3.83 -16.87
C THR A 114 14.04 -2.80 -17.97
N THR A 115 14.55 -3.06 -19.18
CA THR A 115 14.34 -2.25 -20.39
C THR A 115 13.04 -2.57 -21.13
N TYR A 116 12.24 -3.54 -20.68
CA TYR A 116 10.97 -3.87 -21.32
C TYR A 116 9.97 -2.72 -21.24
N PHE A 117 9.53 -2.23 -22.40
CA PHE A 117 8.66 -1.05 -22.52
C PHE A 117 7.20 -1.31 -22.12
N GLY A 118 6.70 -2.54 -22.30
CA GLY A 118 5.32 -2.90 -21.95
C GLY A 118 5.08 -2.97 -20.45
N ASN A 119 3.82 -3.19 -20.04
CA ASN A 119 3.45 -3.28 -18.62
C ASN A 119 4.10 -4.48 -17.93
N GLY A 120 4.91 -4.21 -16.91
CA GLY A 120 5.55 -5.21 -16.06
C GLY A 120 5.21 -4.96 -14.59
N VAL A 121 3.92 -4.89 -14.28
CA VAL A 121 3.41 -4.56 -12.93
C VAL A 121 2.35 -5.58 -12.53
N ALA A 122 2.36 -5.99 -11.28
CA ALA A 122 1.27 -6.73 -10.65
C ALA A 122 0.78 -5.98 -9.39
N GLY A 123 -0.47 -6.16 -9.01
CA GLY A 123 -1.04 -5.54 -7.80
C GLY A 123 -0.98 -6.49 -6.61
N ALA A 124 -0.27 -6.10 -5.55
CA ALA A 124 -0.35 -6.78 -4.26
C ALA A 124 -1.62 -6.31 -3.55
N VAL A 125 -2.52 -7.26 -3.28
CA VAL A 125 -3.75 -7.01 -2.53
C VAL A 125 -3.41 -7.19 -1.06
N VAL A 126 -3.52 -6.12 -0.30
CA VAL A 126 -3.24 -6.08 1.13
C VAL A 126 -4.55 -5.81 1.85
N GLU A 127 -4.92 -6.65 2.80
CA GLU A 127 -6.24 -6.60 3.43
C GLU A 127 -6.11 -6.44 4.94
N ALA A 128 -7.04 -5.71 5.52
CA ALA A 128 -7.27 -5.67 6.95
C ALA A 128 -8.73 -6.08 7.23
N GLU A 129 -8.93 -6.76 8.35
CA GLU A 129 -10.24 -7.31 8.74
C GLU A 129 -11.35 -6.25 8.72
N SER A 130 -11.05 -5.05 9.19
CA SER A 130 -11.97 -3.92 9.08
C SER A 130 -11.28 -2.56 9.12
N SER A 131 -11.96 -1.52 8.61
CA SER A 131 -11.53 -0.13 8.72
C SER A 131 -11.29 0.30 10.17
N ALA A 132 -12.15 -0.12 11.11
CA ALA A 132 -12.02 0.20 12.53
C ALA A 132 -10.84 -0.52 13.20
N ALA A 133 -10.55 -1.77 12.79
CA ALA A 133 -9.38 -2.49 13.27
C ALA A 133 -8.09 -1.82 12.78
N LEU A 134 -8.02 -1.51 11.48
CA LEU A 134 -6.86 -0.84 10.89
C LEU A 134 -6.65 0.55 11.50
N ALA A 135 -7.70 1.35 11.70
CA ALA A 135 -7.59 2.70 12.26
C ALA A 135 -6.92 2.74 13.65
N LYS A 136 -7.03 1.65 14.42
CA LYS A 136 -6.43 1.49 15.76
C LYS A 136 -4.97 1.01 15.73
N MET A 137 -4.49 0.51 14.60
CA MET A 137 -3.11 0.04 14.47
C MET A 137 -2.10 1.18 14.58
N THR A 138 -0.91 0.82 15.04
CA THR A 138 0.29 1.63 14.90
C THR A 138 0.74 1.67 13.44
N LEU A 139 1.58 2.65 13.10
CA LEU A 139 2.18 2.72 11.78
C LEU A 139 3.07 1.49 11.48
N GLY A 140 3.76 0.96 12.49
CA GLY A 140 4.60 -0.24 12.34
C GLY A 140 3.79 -1.47 11.96
N GLU A 141 2.66 -1.71 12.62
CA GLU A 141 1.76 -2.83 12.31
C GLU A 141 1.18 -2.71 10.90
N ALA A 142 0.67 -1.53 10.53
CA ALA A 142 0.14 -1.31 9.18
C ALA A 142 1.24 -1.44 8.10
N ALA A 143 2.45 -0.94 8.37
CA ALA A 143 3.58 -1.06 7.45
C ALA A 143 4.06 -2.51 7.32
N ALA A 144 4.00 -3.30 8.40
CA ALA A 144 4.28 -4.74 8.36
C ALA A 144 3.30 -5.47 7.44
N ILE A 145 1.99 -5.19 7.56
CA ILE A 145 0.95 -5.77 6.71
C ILE A 145 1.22 -5.47 5.22
N VAL A 146 1.50 -4.21 4.89
CA VAL A 146 1.88 -3.80 3.53
C VAL A 146 3.14 -4.51 3.06
N HIS A 147 4.18 -4.55 3.90
CA HIS A 147 5.44 -5.18 3.58
C HIS A 147 5.26 -6.66 3.25
N HIS A 148 4.50 -7.39 4.08
CA HIS A 148 4.24 -8.81 3.86
C HIS A 148 3.51 -9.07 2.54
N GLY A 149 2.41 -8.35 2.26
CA GLY A 149 1.69 -8.54 0.99
C GLY A 149 2.52 -8.20 -0.25
N VAL A 150 3.33 -7.13 -0.18
CA VAL A 150 4.25 -6.77 -1.27
C VAL A 150 5.35 -7.82 -1.43
N ARG A 151 5.93 -8.33 -0.34
CA ARG A 151 6.99 -9.35 -0.37
C ARG A 151 6.49 -10.70 -0.85
N GLU A 152 5.29 -11.10 -0.42
CA GLU A 152 4.65 -12.33 -0.88
C GLU A 152 4.50 -12.31 -2.40
N LEU A 153 3.90 -11.24 -2.93
CA LEU A 153 3.78 -11.08 -4.38
C LEU A 153 5.15 -11.00 -5.07
N ALA A 154 6.10 -10.24 -4.51
CA ALA A 154 7.48 -10.10 -5.02
C ALA A 154 8.23 -11.44 -5.14
N ASN A 155 7.94 -12.37 -4.24
CA ASN A 155 8.60 -13.67 -4.17
C ASN A 155 7.85 -14.78 -4.93
N ASP A 156 6.63 -14.52 -5.39
CA ASP A 156 5.86 -15.49 -6.16
C ASP A 156 6.35 -15.58 -7.61
N SER A 157 7.27 -16.50 -7.87
CA SER A 157 7.80 -16.77 -9.22
C SER A 157 6.76 -17.38 -10.18
N THR A 158 5.61 -17.83 -9.68
CA THR A 158 4.56 -18.50 -10.48
C THR A 158 3.37 -17.61 -10.81
N LEU A 159 3.30 -16.41 -10.22
CA LEU A 159 2.17 -15.48 -10.33
C LEU A 159 1.68 -15.31 -11.78
N PHE A 160 2.58 -14.94 -12.70
CA PHE A 160 2.23 -14.72 -14.10
C PHE A 160 1.77 -15.99 -14.81
N GLN A 161 2.34 -17.15 -14.46
CA GLN A 161 1.91 -18.42 -15.03
C GLN A 161 0.45 -18.73 -14.62
N ARG A 162 0.09 -18.44 -13.37
CA ARG A 162 -1.29 -18.59 -12.89
C ARG A 162 -2.24 -17.59 -13.57
N ILE A 163 -1.81 -16.34 -13.75
CA ILE A 163 -2.59 -15.31 -14.46
C ILE A 163 -2.83 -15.74 -15.91
N PHE A 164 -1.79 -16.10 -16.66
CA PHE A 164 -1.94 -16.54 -18.06
C PHE A 164 -2.75 -17.84 -18.18
N ALA A 165 -2.57 -18.79 -17.26
CA ALA A 165 -3.39 -20.01 -17.23
C ALA A 165 -4.87 -19.72 -16.90
N TRP A 166 -5.15 -18.68 -16.13
CA TRP A 166 -6.51 -18.21 -15.87
C TRP A 166 -7.10 -17.50 -17.09
N GLU A 167 -6.36 -16.61 -17.76
CA GLU A 167 -6.79 -15.93 -18.98
C GLU A 167 -7.08 -16.92 -20.12
N ALA A 168 -6.18 -17.88 -20.33
CA ALA A 168 -6.34 -18.94 -21.33
C ALA A 168 -7.61 -19.78 -21.09
N ARG A 169 -7.93 -20.10 -19.82
CA ARG A 169 -9.17 -20.81 -19.45
C ARG A 169 -10.43 -20.02 -19.77
N ARG A 170 -10.35 -18.70 -19.88
CA ARG A 170 -11.48 -17.82 -20.24
C ARG A 170 -11.55 -17.54 -21.75
N GLY A 171 -10.72 -18.18 -22.56
CA GLY A 171 -10.63 -17.90 -23.99
C GLY A 171 -10.07 -16.50 -24.29
N ILE A 172 -9.45 -15.85 -23.30
CA ILE A 172 -8.71 -14.61 -23.49
C ILE A 172 -7.35 -15.00 -24.00
N ASP A 173 -7.19 -14.99 -25.32
CA ASP A 173 -5.94 -15.35 -25.98
C ASP A 173 -4.91 -14.22 -25.81
N GLY A 174 -4.05 -14.37 -24.81
CA GLY A 174 -2.91 -13.47 -24.55
C GLY A 174 -1.83 -13.48 -25.63
N THR A 175 -1.96 -14.29 -26.70
CA THR A 175 -1.02 -14.32 -27.83
C THR A 175 -1.27 -13.24 -28.89
N ARG A 176 -2.26 -12.36 -28.70
CA ARG A 176 -2.57 -11.22 -29.59
C ARG A 176 -1.56 -10.06 -29.53
N THR A 177 -0.27 -10.36 -29.49
CA THR A 177 0.83 -9.43 -29.83
C THR A 177 1.98 -10.20 -30.46
N ARG A 178 1.70 -10.96 -31.52
CA ARG A 178 2.68 -11.23 -32.57
C ARG A 178 2.29 -10.40 -33.79
N GLY A 179 2.88 -9.21 -33.88
CA GLY A 179 2.80 -8.28 -34.99
C GLY A 179 3.93 -7.27 -34.83
#